data_AF-A0A6H0E9H2-F1
#
_entry.id   AF-A0A6H0E9H2-F1
#
_cell.length_a   1.000
_cell.length_b   1.000
_cell.length_c   1.000
_cell.angle_alpha   90.00
_cell.angle_beta   90.00
_cell.angle_gamma   90.00
#
_symmetry.space_group_name_H-M   'P 1'
#
loop_
_entity.id
_entity.type
_entity.pdbx_description
1 polymer ?
#
loop_
_entity_poly.entity_id
_entity_poly.type
_entity_poly.pdbx_seq_one_letter_code
_entity_poly.pdbx_strand_id
1 'polypeptide(L)'
;MTRIKRGYIARKHRTKTRLFTSSFRSRLTIPQQKIKALVLAHGDRDRKKRYFRRLWISRINAVIRENKNEKNYSYSIFMYNLYKRQLLLNRKILAQIAILNRNCLYMISNEIIK
;
A
#
# COMPACT_ATOMS: atom_id res chain seq x y z
N MET A 1 -13.93 53.76 -3.28
CA MET A 1 -13.87 52.35 -2.82
C MET A 1 -13.85 52.32 -1.30
N THR A 2 -14.65 51.47 -0.66
CA THR A 2 -14.79 51.37 0.80
C THR A 2 -13.74 50.44 1.42
N ARG A 3 -13.13 50.84 2.55
CA ARG A 3 -12.11 50.05 3.26
C ARG A 3 -12.73 48.88 4.02
N ILE A 4 -12.39 47.64 3.66
CA ILE A 4 -12.83 46.43 4.37
C ILE A 4 -11.75 45.98 5.37
N LYS A 5 -12.09 45.87 6.66
CA LYS A 5 -11.13 45.42 7.69
C LYS A 5 -11.02 43.89 7.73
N ARG A 6 -9.79 43.38 7.83
CA ARG A 6 -9.46 41.94 7.76
C ARG A 6 -9.60 41.15 9.08
N GLY A 7 -9.82 41.84 10.21
CA GLY A 7 -9.61 41.31 11.57
C GLY A 7 -10.14 39.88 11.83
N TYR A 8 -11.46 39.70 11.75
CA TYR A 8 -12.11 38.41 12.00
C TYR A 8 -11.69 37.33 10.98
N ILE A 9 -11.64 37.69 9.70
CA ILE A 9 -11.28 36.78 8.60
C ILE A 9 -9.87 36.21 8.80
N ALA A 10 -8.88 37.05 9.15
CA ALA A 10 -7.53 36.60 9.43
C ALA A 10 -7.46 35.62 10.62
N ARG A 11 -8.20 35.89 11.70
CA ARG A 11 -8.26 34.99 12.87
C ARG A 11 -8.86 33.63 12.50
N LYS A 12 -9.93 33.61 11.70
CA LYS A 12 -10.57 32.38 11.20
C LYS A 12 -9.61 31.52 10.37
N HIS A 13 -8.81 32.12 9.49
CA HIS A 13 -7.82 31.36 8.70
C HIS A 13 -6.69 30.76 9.55
N ARG A 14 -6.19 31.52 10.55
CA ARG A 14 -5.14 31.04 11.46
C ARG A 14 -5.63 29.90 12.34
N THR A 15 -6.83 30.04 12.92
CA THR A 15 -7.45 28.98 13.75
C THR A 15 -7.67 27.70 12.93
N LYS A 16 -8.22 27.79 11.72
CA LYS A 16 -8.37 26.61 10.82
C LYS A 16 -7.04 25.91 10.53
N THR A 17 -5.97 26.68 10.29
CA THR A 17 -4.65 26.11 9.99
C THR A 17 -4.03 25.47 11.23
N ARG A 18 -4.17 26.12 12.40
CA ARG A 18 -3.69 25.59 13.68
C ARG A 18 -4.42 24.30 14.08
N LEU A 19 -5.73 24.21 13.83
CA LEU A 19 -6.51 22.99 14.05
C LEU A 19 -5.99 21.82 13.22
N PHE A 20 -5.66 22.06 11.94
CA PHE A 20 -5.06 21.03 11.09
C PHE A 20 -3.71 20.54 11.63
N THR A 21 -2.90 21.44 12.20
CA THR A 21 -1.56 21.11 12.69
C THR A 21 -1.49 20.81 14.19
N SER A 22 -2.61 20.59 14.87
CA SER A 22 -2.66 20.56 16.34
C SER A 22 -1.77 19.49 16.97
N SER A 23 -1.61 18.34 16.31
CA SER A 23 -0.85 17.19 16.82
C SER A 23 0.57 17.09 16.26
N PHE A 24 1.01 18.07 15.47
CA PHE A 24 2.29 18.02 14.77
C PHE A 24 3.41 18.38 15.73
N ARG A 25 4.34 17.44 15.97
CA ARG A 25 5.55 17.67 16.75
C ARG A 25 6.73 17.93 15.82
N SER A 26 6.91 19.18 15.39
CA SER A 26 8.10 19.58 14.62
C SER A 26 8.48 21.03 14.88
N ARG A 27 9.76 21.36 14.70
CA ARG A 27 10.30 22.73 14.87
C ARG A 27 9.92 23.68 13.71
N LEU A 28 9.18 23.20 12.70
CA LEU A 28 8.80 23.99 11.53
C LEU A 28 7.59 24.88 11.81
N THR A 29 7.43 25.95 11.04
CA THR A 29 6.24 26.80 11.14
C THR A 29 4.98 26.06 10.68
N ILE A 30 3.85 26.33 11.32
CA ILE A 30 2.52 25.75 11.02
C ILE A 30 2.18 25.67 9.52
N PRO A 31 2.31 26.75 8.71
CA PRO A 31 2.00 26.67 7.28
C PRO A 31 2.95 25.73 6.51
N GLN A 32 4.23 25.71 6.87
CA GLN A 32 5.22 24.85 6.22
C GLN A 32 4.97 23.38 6.52
N GLN A 33 4.60 23.05 7.77
CA GLN A 33 4.20 21.69 8.17
C GLN A 33 3.00 21.20 7.35
N LYS A 34 1.98 22.06 7.21
CA LYS A 34 0.77 21.74 6.44
C LYS A 34 1.09 21.44 4.98
N ILE A 35 1.89 22.27 4.32
CA ILE A 35 2.26 22.07 2.91
C ILE A 35 3.03 20.74 2.75
N LYS A 36 4.03 20.50 3.61
CA LYS A 36 4.81 19.24 3.58
C LYS A 36 3.91 18.02 3.76
N ALA A 37 2.98 18.05 4.70
CA ALA A 37 2.06 16.95 4.95
C ALA A 37 1.17 16.66 3.73
N LEU A 38 0.68 17.71 3.05
CA LEU A 38 -0.17 17.55 1.86
C LEU A 38 0.60 16.95 0.69
N VAL A 39 1.85 17.39 0.45
CA VAL A 39 2.71 16.86 -0.61
C VAL A 39 3.03 15.38 -0.35
N LEU A 40 3.41 15.04 0.88
CA LEU A 40 3.67 13.65 1.27
C LEU A 40 2.41 12.79 1.12
N ALA A 41 1.27 13.26 1.62
CA ALA A 41 0.00 12.51 1.52
C ALA A 41 -0.40 12.23 0.07
N HIS A 42 -0.14 13.14 -0.86
CA HIS A 42 -0.42 12.89 -2.28
C HIS A 42 0.49 11.79 -2.84
N GLY A 43 1.81 11.88 -2.65
CA GLY A 43 2.75 10.87 -3.14
C GLY A 43 2.60 9.50 -2.45
N ASP A 44 2.24 9.50 -1.17
CA ASP A 44 2.08 8.29 -0.37
C ASP A 44 0.86 7.46 -0.80
N ARG A 45 -0.16 8.06 -1.42
CA ARG A 45 -1.30 7.31 -1.99
C ARG A 45 -0.84 6.32 -3.05
N ASP A 46 0.09 6.72 -3.92
CA ASP A 46 0.62 5.85 -4.96
C ASP A 46 1.72 4.92 -4.43
N ARG A 47 2.52 5.38 -3.47
CA ARG A 47 3.47 4.50 -2.77
C ARG A 47 2.75 3.37 -2.02
N LYS A 48 1.61 3.65 -1.38
CA LYS A 48 0.77 2.65 -0.68
C LYS A 48 0.39 1.48 -1.58
N LYS A 49 0.00 1.75 -2.84
CA LYS A 49 -0.28 0.70 -3.84
C LYS A 49 0.95 -0.19 -4.09
N ARG A 50 2.13 0.40 -4.22
CA ARG A 50 3.40 -0.32 -4.40
C ARG A 50 3.80 -1.13 -3.15
N TYR A 51 3.64 -0.55 -1.95
CA TYR A 51 3.94 -1.23 -0.70
C TYR A 51 3.05 -2.45 -0.48
N PHE A 52 1.74 -2.34 -0.73
CA PHE A 52 0.87 -3.52 -0.66
C PHE A 52 1.24 -4.59 -1.68
N ARG A 53 1.57 -4.19 -2.92
CA ARG A 53 2.03 -5.16 -3.92
C ARG A 53 3.30 -5.88 -3.47
N ARG A 54 4.28 -5.16 -2.91
CA ARG A 54 5.51 -5.76 -2.34
C ARG A 54 5.18 -6.72 -1.20
N LEU A 55 4.27 -6.34 -0.31
CA LEU A 55 3.82 -7.18 0.80
C LEU A 55 3.16 -8.47 0.30
N TRP A 56 2.29 -8.39 -0.70
CA TRP A 56 1.64 -9.57 -1.28
C TRP A 56 2.65 -10.52 -1.92
N ILE A 57 3.62 -9.99 -2.67
CA ILE A 57 4.71 -10.78 -3.25
C ILE A 57 5.51 -11.49 -2.16
N SER A 58 5.88 -10.78 -1.11
CA SER A 58 6.65 -11.34 0.01
C SER A 58 5.88 -12.47 0.71
N ARG A 59 4.58 -12.29 0.95
CA ARG A 59 3.70 -13.31 1.55
C ARG A 59 3.60 -14.57 0.68
N ILE A 60 3.34 -14.40 -0.62
CA ILE A 60 3.24 -15.51 -1.56
C ILE A 60 4.59 -16.25 -1.65
N ASN A 61 5.69 -15.50 -1.75
CA ASN A 61 7.03 -16.06 -1.83
C ASN A 61 7.41 -16.86 -0.56
N ALA A 62 6.99 -16.40 0.63
CA ALA A 62 7.21 -17.15 1.88
C ALA A 62 6.54 -18.53 1.83
N VAL A 63 5.26 -18.60 1.46
CA VAL A 63 4.52 -19.86 1.41
C VAL A 63 5.02 -20.79 0.30
N ILE A 64 5.37 -20.23 -0.87
CA ILE A 64 5.98 -21.01 -1.96
C ILE A 64 7.31 -21.62 -1.52
N ARG A 65 8.13 -20.88 -0.78
CA ARG A 65 9.42 -21.37 -0.25
C ARG A 65 9.25 -22.43 0.84
N GLU A 66 8.15 -22.42 1.59
CA GLU A 66 7.83 -23.48 2.55
C GLU A 66 7.49 -24.80 1.84
N ASN A 67 6.93 -24.75 0.63
CA ASN A 67 6.55 -25.93 -0.17
C ASN A 67 7.77 -26.61 -0.84
N LYS A 68 8.81 -26.93 -0.06
CA LYS A 68 10.12 -27.44 -0.52
C LYS A 68 10.07 -28.82 -1.21
N ASN A 69 8.91 -29.47 -1.29
CA ASN A 69 8.78 -30.80 -1.87
C ASN A 69 9.04 -30.80 -3.39
N GLU A 70 8.94 -29.65 -4.05
CA GLU A 70 9.18 -29.50 -5.49
C GLU A 70 10.41 -28.61 -5.72
N LYS A 71 11.54 -29.24 -6.10
CA LYS A 71 12.81 -28.55 -6.37
C LYS A 71 12.59 -27.42 -7.39
N ASN A 72 13.03 -26.22 -7.02
CA ASN A 72 13.06 -24.98 -7.82
C ASN A 72 11.73 -24.20 -7.95
N TYR A 73 10.77 -24.39 -7.04
CA TYR A 73 9.58 -23.55 -7.04
C TYR A 73 9.87 -22.14 -6.50
N SER A 74 9.83 -21.14 -7.37
CA SER A 74 10.01 -19.71 -7.03
C SER A 74 8.78 -18.89 -7.42
N TYR A 75 8.57 -17.76 -6.75
CA TYR A 75 7.46 -16.85 -7.06
C TYR A 75 7.39 -16.47 -8.55
N SER A 76 8.53 -16.23 -9.20
CA SER A 76 8.56 -15.86 -10.62
C SER A 76 8.05 -16.99 -11.53
N ILE A 77 8.47 -18.22 -11.25
CA ILE A 77 8.03 -19.41 -12.00
C ILE A 77 6.54 -19.67 -11.75
N PHE A 78 6.09 -19.57 -10.50
CA PHE A 78 4.67 -19.71 -10.16
C PHE A 78 3.78 -18.73 -10.91
N MET A 79 4.15 -17.45 -10.92
CA MET A 79 3.36 -16.42 -11.61
C MET A 79 3.41 -16.57 -13.13
N TYR A 80 4.53 -17.06 -13.68
CA TYR A 80 4.64 -17.41 -15.10
C TYR A 80 3.69 -18.56 -15.45
N ASN A 81 3.68 -19.63 -14.65
CA ASN A 81 2.82 -20.77 -14.90
C ASN A 81 1.32 -20.45 -14.72
N LEU A 82 0.98 -19.62 -13.74
CA LEU A 82 -0.38 -19.07 -13.59
C LEU A 82 -0.84 -18.32 -14.86
N TYR A 83 0.04 -17.49 -15.42
CA TYR A 83 -0.25 -16.76 -16.65
C TYR A 83 -0.36 -17.71 -17.86
N LYS A 84 0.53 -18.70 -17.97
CA LYS A 84 0.51 -19.70 -19.04
C LYS A 84 -0.79 -20.50 -19.05
N ARG A 85 -1.35 -20.82 -17.87
CA ARG A 85 -2.65 -21.48 -17.71
C ARG A 85 -3.87 -20.54 -17.74
N GLN A 86 -3.66 -19.27 -18.08
CA GLN A 86 -4.71 -18.24 -18.15
C GLN A 86 -5.48 -18.02 -16.83
N LEU A 87 -4.91 -18.41 -15.68
CA LEU A 87 -5.46 -18.15 -14.36
C LEU A 87 -5.08 -16.72 -13.92
N LEU A 88 -5.92 -15.76 -14.29
CA LEU A 88 -5.72 -14.32 -14.04
C LEU A 88 -6.07 -13.90 -12.60
N LEU A 89 -5.48 -14.57 -11.60
CA LEU A 89 -5.68 -14.24 -10.20
C LEU A 89 -4.87 -13.00 -9.78
N ASN A 90 -5.55 -12.07 -9.11
CA ASN A 90 -4.89 -10.91 -8.53
C ASN A 90 -4.02 -11.32 -7.34
N ARG A 91 -2.81 -10.76 -7.25
CA ARG A 91 -1.85 -10.98 -6.14
C ARG A 91 -2.44 -10.67 -4.77
N LYS A 92 -3.39 -9.72 -4.69
CA LYS A 92 -4.13 -9.44 -3.44
C LYS A 92 -4.86 -10.68 -2.94
N ILE A 93 -5.61 -11.34 -3.82
CA ILE A 93 -6.42 -12.52 -3.50
C ILE A 93 -5.49 -13.69 -3.21
N LEU A 94 -4.46 -13.88 -4.04
CA LEU A 94 -3.49 -14.95 -3.87
C LEU A 94 -2.73 -14.87 -2.53
N ALA A 95 -2.33 -13.65 -2.12
CA ALA A 95 -1.71 -13.44 -0.82
C ALA A 95 -2.68 -13.66 0.35
N GLN A 96 -3.98 -13.42 0.14
CA GLN A 96 -5.01 -13.70 1.15
C GLN A 96 -5.24 -15.20 1.30
N ILE A 97 -5.33 -15.94 0.19
CA ILE A 97 -5.42 -17.41 0.17
C ILE A 97 -4.21 -18.01 0.87
N ALA A 98 -3.00 -17.51 0.54
CA ALA A 98 -1.75 -17.97 1.15
C ALA A 98 -1.74 -17.87 2.69
N ILE A 99 -2.41 -16.86 3.26
CA ILE A 99 -2.51 -16.68 4.72
C ILE A 99 -3.62 -17.54 5.32
N LEU A 100 -4.81 -17.53 4.70
CA LEU A 100 -5.99 -18.18 5.26
C LEU A 100 -5.91 -19.70 5.17
N ASN A 101 -5.41 -20.22 4.05
CA ASN A 101 -5.35 -21.66 3.80
C ASN A 101 -4.17 -22.01 2.91
N ARG A 102 -3.07 -22.47 3.53
CA ARG A 102 -1.86 -22.93 2.83
C ARG A 102 -2.14 -24.13 1.91
N ASN A 103 -3.01 -25.05 2.33
CA ASN A 103 -3.33 -26.27 1.56
C ASN A 103 -3.97 -25.93 0.21
N CYS A 104 -4.85 -24.92 0.18
CA CYS A 104 -5.45 -24.44 -1.07
C CYS A 104 -4.40 -23.94 -2.06
N LEU A 105 -3.40 -23.18 -1.58
CA LEU A 105 -2.30 -22.71 -2.44
C LEU A 105 -1.48 -23.89 -2.99
N TYR A 106 -1.30 -24.95 -2.21
CA TYR A 106 -0.61 -26.17 -2.66
C TYR A 106 -1.40 -26.93 -3.72
N MET A 107 -2.73 -27.05 -3.59
CA MET A 107 -3.56 -27.66 -4.63
C MET A 107 -3.45 -26.90 -5.96
N ILE A 108 -3.55 -25.56 -5.90
CA ILE A 108 -3.36 -24.69 -7.07
C ILE A 108 -1.97 -24.90 -7.68
N SER A 109 -0.93 -24.98 -6.85
CA SER A 109 0.44 -25.25 -7.30
C SER A 109 0.57 -26.56 -8.07
N ASN A 110 0.02 -27.65 -7.53
CA ASN A 110 0.11 -28.98 -8.13
C ASN A 110 -0.67 -29.07 -9.45
N GLU A 111 -1.85 -28.44 -9.52
CA GLU A 111 -2.66 -28.35 -10.73
C GLU A 111 -1.96 -27.54 -11.82
N ILE A 112 -1.11 -26.59 -11.44
CA ILE A 112 -0.34 -25.77 -12.37
C ILE A 112 0.86 -26.53 -12.96
N ILE A 113 1.41 -27.49 -12.23
CA ILE A 113 2.57 -28.30 -12.67
C ILE A 113 2.14 -29.44 -13.59
N LYS A 114 0.98 -30.06 -13.35
CA LYS A 114 0.39 -31.11 -14.19
C LYS A 114 -0.05 -30.60 -15.54
#